data_AF-A0A078A107-F1
#
_entry.id   AF-A0A078A107-F1
#
_cell.length_a   1.000
_cell.length_b   1.000
_cell.length_c   1.000
_cell.angle_alpha   90.00
_cell.angle_beta   90.00
_cell.angle_gamma   90.00
#
_symmetry.space_group_name_H-M   'P 1'
#
loop_
_entity.id
_entity.type
_entity.pdbx_description
1 polymer ?
#
loop_
_entity_poly.entity_id
_entity_poly.type
_entity_poly.pdbx_seq_one_letter_code
_entity_poly.pdbx_strand_id
1 'polypeptide(L)'
;MKNQLLAATLLVAATTAIQVSQVLQKQRAETQAQWRQEATNKFSWNATQELKWSVVNSFIDVQTSPDGDVYAIQSIKGDMKDIVCGLVDFEVTVNKEIIGLSDGSLPEDTLSGNYREKMTTTTLQQYKYKALRGQKGITLLKDEPILINSNGEVDTRFGGEKLISISAGIDGSLWALLDEGQPSGADYTLVKWQTVAQKWYKVEGATGINLSAYNEISVALVNKAGLLSLSSQANQQKPVSYTG
;
A
#
# COMPACT_ATOMS: atom_id res chain seq x y z
N MET A 1 -5.32 40.81 -61.94
CA MET A 1 -6.36 40.05 -61.20
C MET A 1 -5.94 38.63 -60.77
N LYS A 2 -5.02 37.92 -61.46
CA LYS A 2 -4.60 36.56 -61.04
C LYS A 2 -3.82 36.48 -59.71
N ASN A 3 -3.07 37.51 -59.31
CA ASN A 3 -2.26 37.47 -58.08
C ASN A 3 -3.03 37.69 -56.78
N GLN A 4 -4.23 38.29 -56.81
CA GLN A 4 -5.03 38.49 -55.60
C GLN A 4 -5.87 37.27 -55.22
N LEU A 5 -6.22 36.41 -56.20
CA LEU A 5 -6.98 35.19 -55.94
C LEU A 5 -6.12 34.12 -55.23
N LEU A 6 -4.81 34.08 -55.52
CA LEU A 6 -3.87 33.12 -54.94
C LEU A 6 -3.54 33.44 -53.47
N ALA A 7 -3.47 34.73 -53.13
CA ALA A 7 -3.22 35.18 -51.76
C ALA A 7 -4.42 34.88 -50.84
N ALA A 8 -5.65 35.03 -51.34
CA ALA A 8 -6.86 34.73 -50.57
C ALA A 8 -7.02 33.23 -50.29
N THR A 9 -6.62 32.36 -51.22
CA THR A 9 -6.71 30.90 -51.03
C THR A 9 -5.66 30.37 -50.04
N LEU A 10 -4.44 30.93 -50.02
CA LEU A 10 -3.43 30.54 -49.03
C LEU A 10 -3.82 30.95 -47.60
N LEU A 11 -4.46 32.11 -47.43
CA LEU A 11 -4.83 32.62 -46.10
C LEU A 11 -5.96 31.79 -45.46
N VAL A 12 -6.93 31.32 -46.26
CA VAL A 12 -8.02 30.43 -45.81
C VAL A 12 -7.51 29.01 -45.50
N ALA A 13 -6.52 28.53 -46.26
CA ALA A 13 -5.88 27.23 -45.97
C ALA A 13 -5.05 27.27 -44.67
N ALA A 14 -4.39 28.39 -44.37
CA ALA A 14 -3.61 28.53 -43.14
C ALA A 14 -4.49 28.59 -41.88
N THR A 15 -5.64 29.27 -41.93
CA THR A 15 -6.54 29.38 -40.76
C THR A 15 -7.24 28.07 -40.43
N THR A 16 -7.63 27.30 -41.45
CA THR A 16 -8.22 25.95 -41.26
C THR A 16 -7.20 24.95 -40.72
N ALA A 17 -5.94 25.00 -41.17
CA ALA A 17 -4.87 24.15 -40.64
C ALA A 17 -4.55 24.43 -39.15
N ILE A 18 -4.59 25.69 -38.73
CA ILE A 18 -4.38 26.09 -37.33
C ILE A 18 -5.51 25.57 -36.43
N GLN A 19 -6.77 25.68 -36.87
CA GLN A 19 -7.91 25.16 -36.11
C GLN A 19 -7.89 23.64 -35.98
N VAL A 20 -7.53 22.92 -37.05
CA VAL A 20 -7.39 21.46 -37.02
C VAL A 20 -6.26 21.02 -36.10
N SER A 21 -5.13 21.75 -36.07
CA SER A 21 -4.01 21.47 -35.16
C SER A 21 -4.41 21.63 -33.69
N GLN A 22 -5.13 22.70 -33.35
CA GLN A 22 -5.59 22.94 -31.98
C GLN A 22 -6.62 21.90 -31.52
N VAL A 23 -7.55 21.50 -32.40
CA VAL A 23 -8.53 20.44 -32.10
C VAL A 23 -7.83 19.09 -31.91
N LEU A 24 -6.84 18.75 -32.74
CA LEU A 24 -6.07 17.52 -32.61
C LEU A 24 -5.16 17.50 -31.36
N GLN A 25 -4.57 18.64 -31.00
CA GLN A 25 -3.80 18.77 -29.76
C GLN A 25 -4.69 18.65 -28.54
N LYS A 26 -5.87 19.28 -28.55
CA LYS A 26 -6.86 19.16 -27.49
C LYS A 26 -7.39 17.72 -27.37
N GLN A 27 -7.73 17.08 -28.48
CA GLN A 27 -8.12 15.66 -28.48
C GLN A 27 -6.99 14.78 -27.98
N ARG A 28 -5.72 14.98 -28.39
CA ARG A 28 -4.60 14.20 -27.83
C ARG A 28 -4.41 14.44 -26.34
N ALA A 29 -4.53 15.68 -25.86
CA ALA A 29 -4.42 15.99 -24.44
C ALA A 29 -5.57 15.34 -23.63
N GLU A 30 -6.79 15.37 -24.13
CA GLU A 30 -7.97 14.74 -23.50
C GLU A 30 -7.88 13.20 -23.57
N THR A 31 -7.43 12.63 -24.68
CA THR A 31 -7.25 11.18 -24.84
C THR A 31 -6.10 10.69 -23.96
N GLN A 32 -4.98 11.42 -23.88
CA GLN A 32 -3.88 11.10 -22.96
C GLN A 32 -4.28 11.29 -21.49
N ALA A 33 -5.17 12.24 -21.17
CA ALA A 33 -5.73 12.38 -19.82
C ALA A 33 -6.62 11.19 -19.46
N GLN A 34 -7.38 10.64 -20.41
CA GLN A 34 -8.14 9.40 -20.22
C GLN A 34 -7.22 8.17 -20.04
N TRP A 35 -6.06 8.14 -20.69
CA TRP A 35 -5.09 7.04 -20.56
C TRP A 35 -4.21 7.16 -19.30
N ARG A 36 -4.17 8.34 -18.67
CA ARG A 36 -3.55 8.56 -17.35
C ARG A 36 -4.48 8.24 -16.18
N GLN A 37 -5.79 8.07 -16.44
CA GLN A 37 -6.69 7.47 -15.46
C GLN A 37 -6.51 5.95 -15.54
N GLU A 38 -5.52 5.43 -14.82
CA GLU A 38 -5.55 4.02 -14.43
C GLU A 38 -6.93 3.73 -13.81
N ALA A 39 -7.53 2.62 -14.19
CA ALA A 39 -8.84 2.22 -13.69
C ALA A 39 -8.76 2.17 -12.16
N THR A 40 -9.28 3.19 -11.48
CA THR A 40 -9.31 3.24 -10.02
C THR A 40 -10.21 2.12 -9.55
N ASN A 41 -9.58 1.02 -9.12
CA ASN A 41 -10.28 -0.17 -8.69
C ASN A 41 -11.22 0.17 -7.53
N LYS A 42 -12.47 -0.29 -7.62
CA LYS A 42 -13.41 -0.25 -6.50
C LYS A 42 -13.39 -1.56 -5.75
N PHE A 43 -13.39 -1.41 -4.44
CA PHE A 43 -13.44 -2.47 -3.48
C PHE A 43 -14.84 -2.45 -2.88
N SER A 44 -15.60 -3.51 -3.09
CA SER A 44 -16.73 -3.83 -2.24
C SER A 44 -16.18 -4.60 -1.04
N TRP A 45 -16.23 -3.94 0.10
CA TRP A 45 -15.92 -4.55 1.39
C TRP A 45 -17.16 -5.31 1.82
N ASN A 46 -17.15 -6.62 1.59
CA ASN A 46 -18.21 -7.45 2.14
C ASN A 46 -17.77 -7.80 3.56
N ALA A 47 -18.40 -7.17 4.55
CA ALA A 47 -18.33 -7.71 5.90
C ALA A 47 -18.88 -9.13 5.78
N THR A 48 -18.04 -10.14 6.09
CA THR A 48 -18.56 -11.49 6.27
C THR A 48 -19.75 -11.39 7.21
N GLN A 49 -20.87 -12.03 6.84
CA GLN A 49 -22.10 -12.03 7.64
C GLN A 49 -21.75 -12.12 9.11
N GLU A 50 -22.50 -11.40 9.96
CA GLU A 50 -22.43 -11.51 11.42
C GLU A 50 -22.64 -12.98 11.79
N LEU A 51 -21.57 -13.75 11.73
CA LEU A 51 -21.49 -15.09 12.23
C LEU A 51 -21.67 -14.86 13.72
N LYS A 52 -22.81 -15.32 14.26
CA LYS A 52 -23.03 -15.43 15.70
C LYS A 52 -22.02 -16.42 16.26
N TRP A 53 -20.78 -16.00 16.35
CA TRP A 53 -19.77 -16.58 17.21
C TRP A 53 -20.09 -16.04 18.60
N SER A 54 -20.27 -16.91 19.59
CA SER A 54 -19.91 -16.51 20.94
C SER A 54 -18.47 -15.99 20.85
N VAL A 55 -18.20 -14.77 21.27
CA VAL A 55 -16.84 -14.21 21.26
C VAL A 55 -15.96 -15.13 22.10
N VAL A 56 -15.23 -16.05 21.45
CA VAL A 56 -14.23 -16.88 22.13
C VAL A 56 -12.83 -16.42 21.74
N ASN A 57 -12.65 -15.71 20.62
CA ASN A 57 -11.33 -15.47 20.01
C ASN A 57 -11.26 -14.12 19.25
N SER A 58 -10.27 -13.27 19.56
CA SER A 58 -9.98 -12.01 18.85
C SER A 58 -8.71 -12.16 17.99
N PHE A 59 -8.75 -11.68 16.75
CA PHE A 59 -7.56 -11.57 15.88
C PHE A 59 -6.73 -10.35 16.27
N ILE A 60 -5.41 -10.51 16.26
CA ILE A 60 -4.46 -9.43 16.57
C ILE A 60 -3.74 -8.93 15.32
N ASP A 61 -3.63 -9.77 14.29
CA ASP A 61 -2.90 -9.45 13.06
C ASP A 61 -3.43 -10.26 11.87
N VAL A 62 -3.13 -9.82 10.65
CA VAL A 62 -3.43 -10.51 9.40
C VAL A 62 -2.27 -10.34 8.43
N GLN A 63 -1.90 -11.41 7.72
CA GLN A 63 -0.85 -11.41 6.71
C GLN A 63 -1.31 -12.15 5.46
N THR A 64 -0.67 -11.90 4.33
CA THR A 64 -0.97 -12.59 3.08
C THR A 64 0.28 -13.22 2.48
N SER A 65 0.17 -14.47 2.04
CA SER A 65 1.27 -15.21 1.43
C SER A 65 1.54 -14.75 -0.01
N PRO A 66 2.73 -15.06 -0.56
CA PRO A 66 3.00 -14.87 -1.99
C PRO A 66 2.07 -15.65 -2.92
N ASP A 67 1.41 -16.71 -2.42
CA ASP A 67 0.45 -17.54 -3.17
C ASP A 67 -1.01 -17.04 -3.05
N GLY A 68 -1.26 -16.03 -2.21
CA GLY A 68 -2.58 -15.41 -2.03
C GLY A 68 -3.41 -15.93 -0.86
N ASP A 69 -2.83 -16.78 -0.01
CA ASP A 69 -3.49 -17.24 1.21
C ASP A 69 -3.48 -16.13 2.27
N VAL A 70 -4.64 -15.84 2.86
CA VAL A 70 -4.75 -14.88 3.98
C VAL A 70 -4.66 -15.64 5.30
N TYR A 71 -3.63 -15.33 6.10
CA TYR A 71 -3.46 -15.85 7.44
C TYR A 71 -3.87 -14.79 8.45
N ALA A 72 -4.74 -15.14 9.40
CA ALA A 72 -5.04 -14.27 10.53
C ALA A 72 -4.36 -14.83 11.79
N ILE A 73 -3.59 -13.99 12.48
CA ILE A 73 -2.96 -14.36 13.73
C ILE A 73 -3.97 -14.16 14.85
N GLN A 74 -4.24 -15.27 15.52
CA GLN A 74 -5.05 -15.33 16.71
C GLN A 74 -4.13 -15.58 17.90
N SER A 75 -4.30 -14.83 19.00
CA SER A 75 -3.54 -15.06 20.22
C SER A 75 -4.00 -16.35 20.91
N ILE A 76 -3.44 -17.49 20.51
CA ILE A 76 -3.61 -18.77 21.19
C ILE A 76 -2.26 -19.13 21.82
N LYS A 77 -2.24 -19.37 23.14
CA LYS A 77 -1.04 -19.82 23.85
C LYS A 77 -0.66 -21.23 23.37
N GLY A 78 0.24 -21.31 22.39
CA GLY A 78 0.81 -22.56 21.86
C GLY A 78 2.32 -22.47 21.74
N ASP A 79 2.97 -23.61 21.49
CA ASP A 79 4.42 -23.74 21.36
C ASP A 79 4.91 -23.04 20.07
N MET A 80 5.17 -21.74 20.16
CA MET A 80 5.82 -20.98 19.10
C MET A 80 7.30 -21.39 18.99
N LYS A 81 7.79 -21.56 17.76
CA LYS A 81 9.22 -21.78 17.50
C LYS A 81 9.88 -20.42 17.25
N ASP A 82 10.78 -20.04 18.14
CA ASP A 82 11.51 -18.79 18.05
C ASP A 82 12.51 -18.79 16.89
N ILE A 83 12.21 -18.03 15.84
CA ILE A 83 13.14 -17.74 14.75
C ILE A 83 14.07 -16.60 15.20
N VAL A 84 13.52 -15.39 15.40
CA VAL A 84 14.21 -14.22 15.95
C VAL A 84 13.33 -13.58 17.03
N CYS A 85 13.75 -13.63 18.29
CA CYS A 85 13.09 -12.91 19.39
C CYS A 85 13.55 -11.45 19.40
N GLY A 86 12.71 -10.55 19.91
CA GLY A 86 13.07 -9.13 20.03
C GLY A 86 12.68 -8.27 18.83
N LEU A 87 11.80 -8.79 17.97
CA LEU A 87 11.18 -8.07 16.86
C LEU A 87 9.71 -7.81 17.17
N VAL A 88 9.24 -6.59 16.91
CA VAL A 88 7.83 -6.19 17.06
C VAL A 88 7.05 -6.26 15.76
N ASP A 89 7.75 -6.19 14.63
CA ASP A 89 7.23 -6.27 13.28
C ASP A 89 8.36 -6.77 12.35
N PHE A 90 8.03 -7.41 11.24
CA PHE A 90 9.04 -7.92 10.31
C PHE A 90 8.50 -8.15 8.91
N GLU A 91 9.42 -8.14 7.97
CA GLU A 91 9.19 -8.51 6.58
C GLU A 91 10.26 -9.50 6.11
N VAL A 92 9.91 -10.30 5.11
CA VAL A 92 10.77 -11.34 4.55
C VAL A 92 11.01 -11.08 3.07
N THR A 93 12.28 -10.91 2.70
CA THR A 93 12.69 -10.71 1.31
C THR A 93 12.60 -12.00 0.49
N VAL A 94 12.65 -11.91 -0.84
CA VAL A 94 12.71 -13.09 -1.74
C VAL A 94 13.92 -13.98 -1.47
N ASN A 95 15.00 -13.42 -0.92
CA ASN A 95 16.20 -14.15 -0.52
C ASN A 95 16.07 -14.84 0.85
N LYS A 96 14.86 -14.85 1.44
CA LYS A 96 14.56 -15.39 2.77
C LYS A 96 15.32 -14.70 3.90
N GLU A 97 15.71 -13.45 3.67
CA GLU A 97 16.33 -12.60 4.68
C GLU A 97 15.24 -11.77 5.37
N ILE A 98 15.31 -11.69 6.70
CA ILE A 98 14.33 -11.02 7.55
C ILE A 98 14.78 -9.58 7.81
N ILE A 99 13.90 -8.61 7.62
CA ILE A 99 14.11 -7.24 8.08
C ILE A 99 13.04 -6.98 9.14
N GLY A 100 13.45 -6.82 10.39
CA GLY A 100 12.56 -6.63 11.51
C GLY A 100 12.76 -5.30 12.21
N LEU A 101 11.70 -4.82 12.86
CA LEU A 101 11.73 -3.70 13.78
C LEU A 101 11.98 -4.23 15.19
N SER A 102 12.99 -3.72 15.88
CA SER A 102 13.39 -4.23 17.19
C SER A 102 12.64 -3.56 18.35
N ASP A 103 12.32 -4.36 19.36
CA ASP A 103 11.87 -3.87 20.68
C ASP A 103 13.00 -3.25 21.53
N GLY A 104 14.25 -3.28 21.05
CA GLY A 104 15.44 -2.80 21.74
C GLY A 104 16.23 -3.88 22.48
N SER A 105 15.79 -5.14 22.46
CA SER A 105 16.54 -6.28 23.00
C SER A 105 17.63 -6.81 22.05
N LEU A 106 17.55 -6.46 20.77
CA LEU A 106 18.54 -6.82 19.75
C LEU A 106 19.52 -5.66 19.47
N PRO A 107 20.77 -5.96 19.07
CA PRO A 107 21.68 -4.94 18.56
C PRO A 107 21.09 -4.27 17.31
N GLU A 108 21.19 -2.94 17.27
CA GLU A 108 20.68 -2.14 16.16
C GLU A 108 21.51 -2.33 14.89
N ASP A 109 20.82 -2.54 13.78
CA ASP A 109 21.37 -2.64 12.43
C ASP A 109 20.93 -1.45 11.57
N THR A 110 21.62 -1.28 10.43
CA THR A 110 21.26 -0.29 9.41
C THR A 110 20.82 -1.01 8.13
N LEU A 111 20.01 -0.34 7.31
CA LEU A 111 19.57 -0.89 6.02
C LEU A 111 20.74 -1.24 5.09
N SER A 112 21.80 -0.43 5.08
CA SER A 112 23.01 -0.67 4.28
C SER A 112 24.00 -1.65 4.93
N GLY A 113 23.76 -2.05 6.18
CA GLY A 113 24.59 -3.01 6.90
C GLY A 113 24.48 -4.42 6.35
N ASN A 114 25.39 -5.29 6.79
CA ASN A 114 25.29 -6.73 6.52
C ASN A 114 24.19 -7.36 7.40
N TYR A 115 23.56 -8.42 6.90
CA TYR A 115 22.66 -9.24 7.71
C TYR A 115 23.44 -10.00 8.78
N ARG A 116 22.82 -10.15 9.95
CA ARG A 116 23.28 -11.05 11.01
C ARG A 116 22.79 -12.45 10.73
N GLU A 117 23.57 -13.44 11.17
CA GLU A 117 23.20 -14.84 11.06
C GLU A 117 22.72 -15.35 12.42
N LYS A 118 21.59 -16.05 12.42
CA LYS A 118 21.07 -16.76 13.60
C LYS A 118 20.76 -18.19 13.25
N MET A 119 21.37 -19.11 13.99
CA MET A 119 21.06 -20.53 13.90
C MET A 119 20.01 -20.87 14.95
N THR A 120 18.91 -21.48 14.52
CA THR A 120 17.91 -22.01 15.44
C THR A 120 18.37 -23.38 15.94
N THR A 121 18.39 -23.57 17.26
CA THR A 121 18.79 -24.84 17.89
C THR A 121 17.81 -25.98 17.59
N THR A 122 16.58 -25.66 17.18
CA THR A 122 15.48 -26.60 16.98
C THR A 122 15.36 -27.13 15.55
N THR A 123 15.70 -26.33 14.54
CA THR A 123 15.58 -26.73 13.12
C THR A 123 16.93 -26.87 12.42
N LEU A 124 18.03 -26.50 13.08
CA LEU A 124 19.37 -26.39 12.48
C LEU A 124 19.36 -25.53 11.19
N GLN A 125 18.38 -24.64 11.07
CA GLN A 125 18.28 -23.71 9.96
C GLN A 125 18.96 -22.41 10.33
N GLN A 126 19.68 -21.86 9.37
CA GLN A 126 20.32 -20.57 9.48
C GLN A 126 19.40 -19.53 8.84
N TYR A 127 19.06 -18.51 9.61
CA TYR A 127 18.32 -17.35 9.15
C TYR A 127 19.23 -16.14 9.12
N LYS A 128 18.99 -15.27 8.16
CA LYS A 128 19.64 -13.96 8.06
C LYS A 128 18.65 -12.89 8.46
N TYR A 129 19.06 -11.99 9.34
CA TYR A 129 18.17 -10.93 9.83
C TYR A 129 18.87 -9.59 9.99
N LYS A 130 18.08 -8.51 9.92
CA LYS A 130 18.42 -7.16 10.37
C LYS A 130 17.41 -6.71 11.39
N ALA A 131 17.86 -6.06 12.45
CA ALA A 131 17.03 -5.49 13.49
C ALA A 131 17.13 -3.95 13.47
N LEU A 132 16.15 -3.28 12.87
CA LEU A 132 16.09 -1.82 12.77
C LEU A 132 15.45 -1.22 14.02
N ARG A 133 15.88 -0.03 14.43
CA ARG A 133 15.33 0.68 15.59
C ARG A 133 14.82 2.07 15.24
N GLY A 134 13.73 2.48 15.90
CA GLY A 134 13.17 3.83 15.77
C GLY A 134 12.14 3.97 14.65
N GLN A 135 11.71 2.86 14.05
CA GLN A 135 10.60 2.81 13.09
C GLN A 135 9.34 2.29 13.77
N LYS A 136 8.19 2.73 13.27
CA LYS A 136 6.85 2.34 13.74
C LYS A 136 6.25 1.23 12.88
N GLY A 137 6.64 1.11 11.61
CA GLY A 137 6.15 0.10 10.69
C GLY A 137 7.10 -0.10 9.51
N ILE A 138 6.98 -1.25 8.86
CA ILE A 138 7.80 -1.64 7.72
C ILE A 138 6.91 -2.35 6.68
N THR A 139 7.24 -2.20 5.40
CA THR A 139 6.81 -3.14 4.36
C THR A 139 7.87 -3.28 3.27
N LEU A 140 7.78 -4.31 2.42
CA LEU A 140 8.67 -4.51 1.28
C LEU A 140 7.97 -4.25 -0.05
N LEU A 141 8.39 -3.21 -0.77
CA LEU A 141 7.98 -2.99 -2.15
C LEU A 141 9.10 -3.43 -3.09
N LYS A 142 8.92 -4.58 -3.74
CA LYS A 142 9.94 -5.18 -4.63
C LYS A 142 11.29 -5.40 -3.91
N ASP A 143 11.24 -6.01 -2.73
CA ASP A 143 12.37 -6.21 -1.80
C ASP A 143 13.02 -4.95 -1.25
N GLU A 144 12.53 -3.75 -1.59
CA GLU A 144 12.99 -2.51 -0.99
C GLU A 144 12.13 -2.16 0.24
N PRO A 145 12.73 -1.96 1.42
CA PRO A 145 11.99 -1.60 2.61
C PRO A 145 11.46 -0.17 2.52
N ILE A 146 10.17 -0.03 2.79
CA ILE A 146 9.50 1.23 3.07
C ILE A 146 9.25 1.28 4.57
N LEU A 147 9.73 2.34 5.21
CA LEU A 147 9.65 2.50 6.66
C LEU A 147 8.69 3.63 7.02
N ILE A 148 7.93 3.41 8.08
CA ILE A 148 7.26 4.46 8.83
C ILE A 148 8.20 4.82 9.98
N ASN A 149 8.60 6.08 10.09
CA ASN A 149 9.48 6.52 11.17
C ASN A 149 8.74 6.54 12.53
N SER A 150 9.45 6.89 13.61
CA SER A 150 8.85 6.99 14.95
C SER A 150 7.76 8.06 15.10
N ASN A 151 7.76 9.11 14.25
CA ASN A 151 6.75 10.18 14.29
C ASN A 151 5.49 9.84 13.47
N GLY A 152 5.49 8.68 12.79
CA GLY A 152 4.41 8.22 11.94
C GLY A 152 4.56 8.58 10.46
N GLU A 153 5.53 9.39 10.07
CA GLU A 153 5.70 9.77 8.66
C GLU A 153 6.36 8.64 7.87
N VAL A 154 5.79 8.36 6.70
CA VAL A 154 6.43 7.54 5.67
C VAL A 154 7.51 8.34 4.94
N ASP A 155 8.42 7.66 4.25
CA ASP A 155 9.41 8.30 3.39
C ASP A 155 8.78 9.33 2.42
N THR A 156 9.42 10.49 2.25
CA THR A 156 9.00 11.57 1.34
C THR A 156 8.80 11.13 -0.11
N ARG A 157 9.45 10.05 -0.56
CA ARG A 157 9.19 9.40 -1.87
C ARG A 157 7.75 8.91 -2.01
N PHE A 158 7.08 8.68 -0.89
CA PHE A 158 5.68 8.31 -0.75
C PHE A 158 4.88 9.44 -0.07
N GLY A 159 5.21 10.70 -0.32
CA GLY A 159 4.40 11.85 0.10
C GLY A 159 4.60 12.34 1.53
N GLY A 160 5.24 11.56 2.42
CA GLY A 160 5.51 12.01 3.79
C GLY A 160 4.28 12.03 4.73
N GLU A 161 3.20 11.36 4.35
CA GLU A 161 1.98 11.27 5.16
C GLU A 161 2.21 10.53 6.47
N LYS A 162 1.40 10.86 7.48
CA LYS A 162 1.39 10.13 8.74
C LYS A 162 0.56 8.86 8.64
N LEU A 163 1.20 7.71 8.82
CA LEU A 163 0.63 6.39 8.71
C LEU A 163 0.82 5.62 10.04
N ILE A 164 -0.12 4.74 10.34
CA ILE A 164 0.00 3.81 11.48
C ILE A 164 0.36 2.39 11.06
N SER A 165 0.13 2.04 9.81
CA SER A 165 0.46 0.73 9.20
C SER A 165 0.58 0.91 7.70
N ILE A 166 1.40 0.08 7.05
CA ILE A 166 1.66 0.09 5.61
C ILE A 166 1.84 -1.35 5.14
N SER A 167 1.36 -1.68 3.94
CA SER A 167 1.52 -3.00 3.34
C SER A 167 1.63 -2.88 1.82
N ALA A 168 2.62 -3.54 1.25
CA ALA A 168 2.81 -3.66 -0.17
C ALA A 168 2.27 -5.01 -0.67
N GLY A 169 1.50 -4.99 -1.75
CA GLY A 169 1.08 -6.20 -2.47
C GLY A 169 2.17 -6.72 -3.40
N ILE A 170 2.08 -8.01 -3.75
CA ILE A 170 3.01 -8.70 -4.66
C ILE A 170 3.05 -8.08 -6.07
N ASP A 171 1.99 -7.37 -6.46
CA ASP A 171 1.87 -6.66 -7.74
C ASP A 171 2.44 -5.25 -7.70
N GLY A 172 2.98 -4.83 -6.56
CA GLY A 172 3.52 -3.49 -6.34
C GLY A 172 2.47 -2.45 -5.97
N SER A 173 1.23 -2.85 -5.70
CA SER A 173 0.26 -1.97 -5.04
C SER A 173 0.73 -1.64 -3.62
N LEU A 174 0.46 -0.42 -3.14
CA LEU A 174 0.90 0.02 -1.82
C LEU A 174 -0.28 0.64 -1.08
N TRP A 175 -0.51 0.13 0.11
CA TRP A 175 -1.67 0.39 0.96
C TRP A 175 -1.22 0.84 2.33
N ALA A 176 -2.01 1.69 2.98
CA ALA A 176 -1.69 2.15 4.33
C ALA A 176 -2.92 2.57 5.12
N LEU A 177 -2.76 2.70 6.44
CA LEU A 177 -3.75 3.27 7.34
C LEU A 177 -3.29 4.67 7.76
N LEU A 178 -4.08 5.68 7.37
CA LEU A 178 -3.78 7.10 7.54
C LEU A 178 -4.10 7.58 8.97
N ASP A 179 -3.12 8.22 9.60
CA ASP A 179 -3.26 8.92 10.88
C ASP A 179 -3.60 10.39 10.64
N GLU A 180 -4.85 10.74 10.89
CA GLU A 180 -5.40 12.10 10.79
C GLU A 180 -5.51 12.77 12.17
N GLY A 181 -4.73 12.29 13.15
CA GLY A 181 -4.76 12.76 14.52
C GLY A 181 -5.89 12.14 15.35
N GLN A 182 -6.42 10.98 14.95
CA GLN A 182 -7.37 10.23 15.76
C GLN A 182 -6.69 9.69 17.03
N PRO A 183 -7.43 9.36 18.10
CA PRO A 183 -6.86 8.73 19.29
C PRO A 183 -6.20 7.38 18.96
N SER A 184 -5.12 7.07 19.67
CA SER A 184 -4.42 5.78 19.52
C SER A 184 -5.38 4.60 19.68
N GLY A 185 -5.40 3.69 18.71
CA GLY A 185 -6.27 2.51 18.69
C GLY A 185 -7.67 2.75 18.13
N ALA A 186 -7.97 3.94 17.61
CA ALA A 186 -9.14 4.18 16.78
C ALA A 186 -9.02 3.47 15.42
N ASP A 187 -10.14 3.31 14.71
CA ASP A 187 -10.11 2.84 13.32
C ASP A 187 -9.58 3.98 12.43
N TYR A 188 -8.54 3.68 11.66
CA TYR A 188 -7.86 4.62 10.77
C TYR A 188 -8.33 4.42 9.33
N THR A 189 -8.29 5.48 8.53
CA THR A 189 -8.76 5.46 7.14
C THR A 189 -7.79 4.67 6.26
N LEU A 190 -8.30 3.71 5.48
CA LEU A 190 -7.49 3.04 4.46
C LEU A 190 -7.19 4.01 3.32
N VAL A 191 -5.92 4.08 2.94
CA VAL A 191 -5.42 4.82 1.79
C VAL A 191 -4.63 3.91 0.85
N LYS A 192 -4.59 4.29 -0.43
CA LYS A 192 -3.74 3.65 -1.43
C LYS A 192 -2.85 4.68 -2.11
N TRP A 193 -1.60 4.28 -2.34
CA TRP A 193 -0.65 5.07 -3.11
C TRP A 193 -0.93 4.93 -4.60
N GLN A 194 -1.03 6.06 -5.30
CA GLN A 194 -1.13 6.10 -6.75
C GLN A 194 0.21 6.52 -7.35
N THR A 195 0.85 5.59 -8.07
CA THR A 195 2.21 5.75 -8.60
C THR A 195 2.33 6.88 -9.61
N VAL A 196 1.35 7.03 -10.50
CA VAL A 196 1.34 8.07 -11.55
C VAL A 196 1.17 9.47 -10.94
N ALA A 197 0.27 9.61 -9.98
CA ALA A 197 0.00 10.89 -9.32
C ALA A 197 1.00 11.22 -8.20
N GLN A 198 1.71 10.21 -7.71
CA GLN A 198 2.55 10.27 -6.50
C GLN A 198 1.78 10.85 -5.31
N LYS A 199 0.57 10.31 -5.09
CA LYS A 199 -0.33 10.75 -4.02
C LYS A 199 -1.04 9.58 -3.37
N TRP A 200 -1.34 9.73 -2.09
CA TRP A 200 -2.28 8.86 -1.41
C TRP A 200 -3.70 9.28 -1.69
N TYR A 201 -4.59 8.30 -1.79
CA TYR A 201 -6.01 8.53 -1.93
C TYR A 201 -6.81 7.71 -0.94
N LYS A 202 -7.88 8.30 -0.41
CA LYS A 202 -8.74 7.68 0.58
C LYS A 202 -9.67 6.66 -0.06
N VAL A 203 -9.80 5.51 0.59
CA VAL A 203 -10.74 4.46 0.22
C VAL A 203 -11.98 4.63 1.09
N GLU A 204 -13.05 5.17 0.51
CA GLU A 204 -14.26 5.50 1.25
C GLU A 204 -14.85 4.29 1.98
N GLY A 205 -15.16 4.46 3.26
CA GLY A 205 -15.83 3.45 4.09
C GLY A 205 -14.95 2.29 4.55
N ALA A 206 -13.65 2.29 4.21
CA ALA A 206 -12.70 1.27 4.66
C ALA A 206 -11.83 1.82 5.79
N THR A 207 -11.93 1.20 6.97
CA THR A 207 -11.17 1.62 8.15
C THR A 207 -10.67 0.42 8.96
N GLY A 208 -9.52 0.55 9.61
CA GLY A 208 -8.99 -0.50 10.47
C GLY A 208 -7.83 -0.04 11.36
N ILE A 209 -7.30 -0.95 12.17
CA ILE A 209 -6.08 -0.78 12.99
C ILE A 209 -4.89 -1.55 12.43
N ASN A 210 -5.15 -2.56 11.60
CA ASN A 210 -4.14 -3.37 10.94
C ASN A 210 -4.59 -3.72 9.51
N LEU A 211 -3.65 -3.86 8.59
CA LEU A 211 -3.91 -4.15 7.19
C LEU A 211 -2.90 -5.16 6.61
N SER A 212 -3.34 -5.93 5.63
CA SER A 212 -2.46 -6.73 4.78
C SER A 212 -2.94 -6.68 3.35
N ALA A 213 -2.04 -6.37 2.42
CA ALA A 213 -2.33 -6.34 1.00
C ALA A 213 -1.67 -7.53 0.30
N TYR A 214 -2.46 -8.32 -0.42
CA TYR A 214 -1.92 -9.28 -1.36
C TYR A 214 -1.59 -8.60 -2.68
N ASN A 215 -2.54 -7.83 -3.20
CA ASN A 215 -2.47 -7.18 -4.50
C ASN A 215 -3.41 -5.98 -4.54
N GLU A 216 -3.59 -5.41 -5.73
CA GLU A 216 -4.39 -4.22 -5.94
C GLU A 216 -5.89 -4.43 -5.69
N ILE A 217 -6.40 -5.64 -5.54
CA ILE A 217 -7.84 -5.93 -5.35
C ILE A 217 -8.16 -6.72 -4.07
N SER A 218 -7.14 -7.28 -3.43
CA SER A 218 -7.22 -8.19 -2.30
C SER A 218 -6.44 -7.62 -1.11
N VAL A 219 -7.18 -6.94 -0.23
CA VAL A 219 -6.70 -6.27 0.97
C VAL A 219 -7.57 -6.73 2.13
N ALA A 220 -6.92 -7.10 3.24
CA ALA A 220 -7.54 -7.46 4.49
C ALA A 220 -7.36 -6.33 5.51
N LEU A 221 -8.39 -6.07 6.31
CA LEU A 221 -8.38 -5.10 7.40
C LEU A 221 -8.88 -5.74 8.68
N VAL A 222 -8.23 -5.44 9.79
CA VAL A 222 -8.74 -5.74 11.14
C VAL A 222 -9.10 -4.41 11.79
N ASN A 223 -10.33 -4.28 12.28
CA ASN A 223 -10.77 -3.08 12.99
C ASN A 223 -10.47 -3.18 14.50
N LYS A 224 -10.70 -2.09 15.24
CA LYS A 224 -10.46 -2.01 16.70
C LYS A 224 -11.27 -3.02 17.53
N ALA A 225 -12.34 -3.57 16.97
CA ALA A 225 -13.14 -4.62 17.60
C ALA A 225 -12.62 -6.04 17.29
N GLY A 226 -11.54 -6.16 16.51
CA GLY A 226 -10.99 -7.44 16.06
C GLY A 226 -11.78 -8.10 14.93
N LEU A 227 -12.66 -7.35 14.23
CA LEU A 227 -13.40 -7.86 13.09
C LEU A 227 -12.57 -7.74 11.81
N LEU A 228 -12.53 -8.84 11.05
CA LEU A 228 -11.85 -8.92 9.77
C LEU A 228 -12.78 -8.46 8.64
N SER A 229 -12.29 -7.58 7.76
CA SER A 229 -12.93 -7.19 6.51
C SER A 229 -12.00 -7.51 5.34
N LEU A 230 -12.55 -8.09 4.27
CA LEU A 230 -11.80 -8.43 3.07
C LEU A 230 -12.35 -7.62 1.90
N SER A 231 -11.45 -7.08 1.08
CA SER A 231 -11.84 -6.43 -0.15
C SER A 231 -12.16 -7.46 -1.22
N SER A 232 -13.25 -7.23 -1.95
CA SER A 232 -13.58 -7.93 -3.19
C SER A 232 -13.87 -6.90 -4.27
N GLN A 233 -13.40 -7.11 -5.50
CA GLN A 233 -13.69 -6.17 -6.59
C GLN A 233 -15.18 -6.25 -6.95
N ALA A 234 -15.89 -5.11 -6.97
CA ALA A 234 -17.24 -5.04 -7.51
C ALA A 234 -17.40 -3.82 -8.46
N ASN A 235 -17.21 -4.09 -9.76
CA ASN A 235 -17.74 -3.45 -10.98
C ASN A 235 -18.35 -2.02 -10.97
N GLN A 236 -17.85 -1.04 -10.23
CA GLN A 236 -18.28 0.36 -10.42
C GLN A 236 -17.09 1.33 -10.27
N GLN A 237 -17.14 2.54 -10.84
CA GLN A 237 -16.13 3.62 -10.65
C GLN A 237 -16.76 4.82 -9.90
N LYS A 238 -16.04 5.50 -8.98
CA LYS A 238 -16.51 6.67 -8.21
C LYS A 238 -15.37 7.70 -8.13
N PRO A 239 -15.69 8.99 -7.93
CA PRO A 239 -14.68 10.02 -7.64
C PRO A 239 -13.89 9.67 -6.38
N VAL A 240 -12.62 10.05 -6.35
CA VAL A 240 -11.69 9.74 -5.25
C VAL A 240 -11.23 11.05 -4.59
N SER A 241 -11.05 11.02 -3.27
CA SER A 241 -10.48 12.12 -2.49
C SER A 241 -8.99 11.86 -2.18
N TYR A 242 -8.12 12.78 -2.60
CA TYR A 242 -6.68 12.73 -2.29
C TYR A 242 -6.40 13.26 -0.88
N THR A 243 -5.30 12.80 -0.28
CA THR A 243 -4.72 13.47 0.89
C THR A 243 -4.04 14.79 0.45
N GLY A 244 -3.92 15.73 1.39
CA GLY A 244 -3.55 17.12 1.15
C GLY A 244 -2.05 17.36 1.19
#